data_AF-A0A836SSM1-F1
#
_entry.id   AF-A0A836SSM1-F1
#
_cell.length_a   1.000
_cell.length_b   1.000
_cell.length_c   1.000
_cell.angle_alpha   90.00
_cell.angle_beta   90.00
_cell.angle_gamma   90.00
#
_symmetry.space_group_name_H-M   'P 1'
#
loop_
_entity.id
_entity.type
_entity.pdbx_description
1 polymer ?
#
loop_
_entity_poly.entity_id
_entity_poly.type
_entity_poly.pdbx_seq_one_letter_code
_entity_poly.pdbx_strand_id
1 'polypeptide(L)'
;MLVRIRHILDIPAIFLCCRRDSIIIRFHGTTDWDRFRELCVQADSLVRIGEKEPARELYESSFQLVKGEPLSKSYDRWAVDYQRLIETKIADARHRYQMLE
;
A
#
# COMPACT_ATOMS: atom_id res chain seq x y z
N MET A 1 -11.11 -21.23 7.91
CA MET A 1 -10.80 -19.90 7.32
C MET A 1 -9.73 -19.98 6.22
N LEU A 2 -8.53 -20.49 6.50
CA LEU A 2 -7.44 -20.64 5.52
C LEU A 2 -7.81 -21.39 4.23
N VAL A 3 -8.52 -22.52 4.33
CA VAL A 3 -8.98 -23.28 3.15
C VAL A 3 -9.87 -22.42 2.23
N ARG A 4 -10.78 -21.63 2.81
CA ARG A 4 -11.65 -20.70 2.04
C ARG A 4 -10.81 -19.62 1.34
N ILE A 5 -9.83 -19.03 2.03
CA ILE A 5 -8.94 -18.01 1.46
C ILE A 5 -8.16 -18.59 0.27
N ARG A 6 -7.61 -19.81 0.40
CA ARG A 6 -6.91 -20.47 -0.72
C ARG A 6 -7.80 -20.69 -1.93
N HIS A 7 -9.05 -21.11 -1.73
CA HIS A 7 -9.99 -21.32 -2.83
C HIS A 7 -10.40 -20.00 -3.50
N ILE A 8 -10.60 -18.94 -2.72
CA ILE A 8 -10.93 -17.61 -3.27
C ILE A 8 -9.77 -17.05 -4.09
N LEU A 9 -8.53 -17.21 -3.59
CA LEU A 9 -7.33 -16.71 -4.26
C LEU A 9 -6.79 -17.67 -5.33
N ASP A 10 -7.39 -18.86 -5.47
CA ASP A 10 -6.92 -19.94 -6.34
C ASP A 10 -5.42 -20.25 -6.22
N ILE A 11 -4.91 -20.30 -4.97
CA ILE A 11 -3.49 -20.54 -4.70
C ILE A 11 -3.21 -21.94 -4.11
N PRO A 12 -2.13 -22.61 -4.58
CA PRO A 12 -1.65 -23.85 -3.99
C PRO A 12 -1.32 -23.75 -2.49
N ALA A 13 -1.47 -24.86 -1.76
CA ALA A 13 -1.19 -24.93 -0.32
C ALA A 13 0.26 -24.57 0.05
N ILE A 14 1.22 -24.73 -0.86
CA ILE A 14 2.62 -24.33 -0.62
C ILE A 14 2.78 -22.81 -0.45
N PHE A 15 1.86 -22.01 -1.01
CA PHE A 15 1.87 -20.55 -0.92
C PHE A 15 1.12 -20.01 0.29
N LEU A 16 0.21 -20.78 0.87
CA LEU A 16 -0.54 -20.41 2.07
C LEU A 16 -0.85 -21.65 2.90
N CYS A 17 -0.09 -21.87 3.98
CA CYS A 17 -0.30 -23.01 4.89
C CYS A 17 -0.18 -22.61 6.36
N CYS A 18 -0.76 -23.44 7.23
CA CYS A 18 -0.53 -23.36 8.67
C CYS A 18 0.58 -24.35 9.05
N ARG A 19 1.54 -23.91 9.86
CA ARG A 19 2.60 -24.75 10.42
C ARG A 19 2.76 -24.43 11.90
N ARG A 20 2.43 -25.40 12.77
CA ARG A 20 2.37 -25.22 14.23
C ARG A 20 1.47 -24.02 14.57
N ASP A 21 2.04 -22.98 15.16
CA ASP A 21 1.33 -21.78 15.64
C ASP A 21 1.48 -20.60 14.67
N SER A 22 1.80 -20.85 13.41
CA SER A 22 2.09 -19.79 12.43
C SER A 22 1.43 -20.05 11.08
N ILE A 23 0.97 -18.95 10.46
CA ILE A 23 0.54 -18.93 9.07
C ILE A 23 1.75 -18.56 8.22
N ILE A 24 2.09 -19.43 7.27
CA ILE A 24 3.15 -19.19 6.30
C ILE A 24 2.48 -18.70 5.01
N ILE A 25 2.88 -17.51 4.57
CA ILE A 25 2.47 -16.91 3.30
C ILE A 25 3.74 -16.81 2.45
N ARG A 26 3.78 -17.49 1.28
CA ARG A 26 4.93 -17.52 0.36
C ARG A 26 4.63 -16.87 -0.98
N PHE A 27 3.78 -15.86 -0.99
CA PHE A 27 3.43 -15.13 -2.20
C PHE A 27 4.08 -13.74 -2.18
N HIS A 28 4.69 -13.37 -3.31
CA HIS A 28 5.23 -12.03 -3.55
C HIS A 28 4.24 -11.27 -4.43
N GLY A 29 3.22 -10.69 -3.81
CA GLY A 29 2.33 -9.74 -4.48
C GLY A 29 2.72 -8.33 -4.14
N THR A 30 2.67 -7.45 -5.12
CA THR A 30 2.70 -6.01 -4.89
C THR A 30 1.29 -5.56 -4.57
N THR A 31 1.09 -4.87 -3.46
CA THR A 31 -0.21 -4.25 -3.15
C THR A 31 -0.28 -2.84 -3.73
N ASP A 32 -1.49 -2.30 -3.91
CA ASP A 32 -1.69 -0.89 -4.26
C ASP A 32 -0.98 0.03 -3.26
N TRP A 33 -0.92 -0.38 -1.98
CA TRP A 33 -0.19 0.33 -0.94
C TRP A 33 1.33 0.29 -1.12
N ASP A 34 1.90 -0.86 -1.49
CA ASP A 34 3.33 -0.95 -1.80
C ASP A 34 3.66 -0.06 -3.00
N ARG A 35 2.83 -0.10 -4.03
CA ARG A 35 3.02 0.71 -5.23
C ARG A 35 2.88 2.21 -4.95
N PHE A 36 1.91 2.60 -4.13
CA PHE A 36 1.77 3.98 -3.65
C PHE A 36 3.06 4.48 -3.00
N ARG A 37 3.63 3.69 -2.08
CA ARG A 37 4.86 4.05 -1.37
C ARG A 37 6.05 4.16 -2.30
N GLU A 38 6.20 3.22 -3.24
CA GLU A 38 7.27 3.27 -4.25
C GLU A 38 7.22 4.55 -5.07
N LEU A 39 6.03 4.91 -5.59
CA LEU A 39 5.85 6.12 -6.39
C LEU A 39 6.16 7.39 -5.60
N CYS A 40 5.72 7.45 -4.33
CA CYS A 40 6.08 8.56 -3.44
C CYS A 40 7.60 8.68 -3.22
N VAL A 41 8.31 7.58 -3.02
CA VAL A 41 9.78 7.59 -2.84
C VAL A 41 10.49 8.04 -4.12
N GLN A 42 10.01 7.61 -5.28
CA GLN A 42 10.53 8.07 -6.57
C GLN A 42 10.27 9.56 -6.78
N ALA A 43 9.06 10.04 -6.49
CA ALA A 43 8.72 11.46 -6.53
C ALA A 43 9.63 12.28 -5.60
N ASP A 44 9.78 11.87 -4.34
CA ASP A 44 10.68 12.51 -3.37
C ASP A 44 12.12 12.60 -3.89
N SER A 45 12.58 11.58 -4.62
CA SER A 45 13.93 11.54 -5.19
C SER A 45 14.09 12.55 -6.34
N LEU A 46 13.07 12.68 -7.20
CA LEU A 46 13.02 13.67 -8.28
C LEU A 46 13.01 15.10 -7.73
N VAL A 47 12.22 15.36 -6.68
CA VAL A 47 12.22 16.67 -5.99
C VAL A 47 13.61 17.05 -5.51
N ARG A 48 14.37 16.10 -4.93
CA ARG A 48 15.73 16.35 -4.41
C ARG A 48 16.73 16.72 -5.50
N ILE A 49 16.53 16.25 -6.73
CA ILE A 49 17.38 16.59 -7.87
C ILE A 49 16.85 17.77 -8.69
N GLY A 50 15.74 18.40 -8.26
CA GLY A 50 15.16 19.59 -8.88
C GLY A 50 14.13 19.31 -9.98
N GLU A 51 13.84 18.05 -10.27
CA GLU A 51 12.90 17.62 -11.32
C GLU A 51 11.45 17.66 -10.80
N LYS A 52 10.87 18.87 -10.74
CA LYS A 52 9.56 19.11 -10.13
C LYS A 52 8.37 18.55 -10.93
N GLU A 53 8.33 18.75 -12.24
CA GLU A 53 7.20 18.27 -13.06
C GLU A 53 7.12 16.73 -13.09
N PRO A 54 8.22 15.99 -13.34
CA PRO A 54 8.18 14.53 -13.24
C PRO A 54 7.82 14.03 -11.84
N ALA A 55 8.21 14.77 -10.78
CA ALA A 55 7.80 14.44 -9.42
C ALA A 55 6.29 14.60 -9.20
N ARG A 56 5.66 15.64 -9.75
CA ARG A 56 4.20 15.83 -9.67
C ARG A 56 3.46 14.66 -10.33
N GLU A 57 3.85 14.27 -11.54
CA GLU A 57 3.22 13.16 -12.26
C GLU A 57 3.26 11.84 -11.45
N LEU A 58 4.37 11.57 -10.76
CA LEU A 58 4.48 10.39 -9.90
C LEU A 58 3.61 10.48 -8.65
N TYR A 59 3.51 11.66 -8.03
CA TYR A 59 2.58 11.86 -6.91
C TYR A 59 1.12 11.70 -7.35
N GLU A 60 0.72 12.30 -8.47
CA GLU A 60 -0.63 12.13 -9.03
C GLU A 60 -0.93 10.65 -9.31
N SER A 61 0.01 9.95 -9.95
CA SER A 61 -0.08 8.51 -10.20
C SER A 61 -0.22 7.72 -8.89
N SER A 62 0.48 8.13 -7.83
CA SER A 62 0.34 7.49 -6.52
C SER A 62 -1.07 7.70 -5.94
N PHE A 63 -1.64 8.90 -6.04
CA PHE A 63 -2.96 9.20 -5.48
C PHE A 63 -4.09 8.43 -6.18
N GLN A 64 -3.94 8.09 -7.46
CA GLN A 64 -4.90 7.24 -8.19
C GLN A 64 -5.02 5.82 -7.62
N LEU A 65 -4.02 5.33 -6.88
CA LEU A 65 -4.05 4.02 -6.22
C LEU A 65 -4.91 4.03 -4.94
N VAL A 66 -5.16 5.20 -4.36
CA VAL A 66 -5.96 5.34 -3.14
C VAL A 66 -7.45 5.36 -3.50
N LYS A 67 -8.07 4.18 -3.50
CA LYS A 67 -9.49 4.01 -3.84
C LYS A 67 -10.36 3.93 -2.58
N GLY A 68 -10.84 5.10 -2.15
CA GLY A 68 -11.74 5.21 -0.98
C GLY A 68 -11.03 5.00 0.35
N GLU A 69 -11.79 4.61 1.38
CA GLU A 69 -11.28 4.43 2.73
C GLU A 69 -10.53 3.08 2.87
N PRO A 70 -9.22 3.11 3.22
CA PRO A 70 -8.41 1.90 3.38
C PRO A 70 -8.99 0.98 4.44
N LEU A 71 -9.04 -0.32 4.15
CA LEU A 71 -9.49 -1.35 5.10
C LEU A 71 -10.89 -1.12 5.70
N SER A 72 -11.77 -0.36 5.03
CA SER A 72 -13.15 -0.03 5.48
C SER A 72 -14.06 -1.20 5.88
N LYS A 73 -13.69 -2.45 5.54
CA LYS A 73 -14.41 -3.68 5.89
C LYS A 73 -13.79 -4.45 7.06
N SER A 74 -12.72 -3.95 7.65
CA SER A 74 -11.98 -4.57 8.75
C SER A 74 -12.09 -3.70 10.00
N TYR A 75 -12.56 -4.27 11.10
CA TYR A 75 -12.85 -3.53 12.35
C TYR A 75 -11.99 -3.97 13.53
N ASP A 76 -11.00 -4.84 13.30
CA ASP A 76 -10.06 -5.21 14.34
C ASP A 76 -9.09 -4.07 14.65
N ARG A 77 -8.53 -4.07 15.86
CA ARG A 77 -7.65 -3.00 16.32
C ARG A 77 -6.44 -2.79 15.42
N TRP A 78 -5.87 -3.88 14.89
CA TRP A 78 -4.73 -3.79 13.99
C TRP A 78 -5.12 -3.10 12.68
N ALA A 79 -6.27 -3.42 12.11
CA ALA A 79 -6.77 -2.77 10.90
C ALA A 79 -7.01 -1.28 11.10
N VAL A 80 -7.59 -0.87 12.24
CA VAL A 80 -7.80 0.54 12.58
C VAL A 80 -6.48 1.29 12.73
N ASP A 81 -5.50 0.72 13.44
CA ASP A 81 -4.18 1.33 13.60
C ASP A 81 -3.43 1.43 12.26
N TYR A 82 -3.57 0.42 11.40
CA TYR A 82 -2.96 0.41 10.07
C TYR A 82 -3.64 1.40 9.11
N GLN A 83 -4.97 1.56 9.20
CA GLN A 83 -5.71 2.55 8.44
C GLN A 83 -5.21 3.97 8.77
N ARG A 84 -5.08 4.31 10.06
CA ARG A 84 -4.54 5.61 10.49
C ARG A 84 -3.13 5.86 9.96
N LEU A 85 -2.29 4.82 9.92
CA LEU A 85 -0.96 4.90 9.34
C LEU A 85 -1.02 5.26 7.85
N ILE A 86 -1.87 4.57 7.08
CA ILE A 86 -2.07 4.83 5.65
C ILE A 86 -2.56 6.28 5.44
N GLU A 87 -3.58 6.69 6.17
CA GLU A 87 -4.15 8.04 6.09
C GLU A 87 -3.11 9.13 6.37
N THR A 88 -2.32 8.96 7.43
CA THR A 88 -1.23 9.89 7.79
C THR A 88 -0.24 10.01 6.63
N LYS A 89 0.16 8.89 6.03
CA LYS A 89 1.13 8.86 4.93
C LYS A 89 0.57 9.47 3.64
N ILE A 90 -0.72 9.30 3.37
CA ILE A 90 -1.37 9.96 2.24
C ILE A 90 -1.42 11.47 2.48
N ALA A 91 -1.74 11.92 3.69
CA ALA A 91 -1.73 13.34 4.05
C ALA A 91 -0.32 13.94 3.91
N ASP A 92 0.72 13.25 4.41
CA ASP A 92 2.12 13.66 4.25
C ASP A 92 2.51 13.79 2.77
N ALA A 93 2.10 12.84 1.92
CA ALA A 93 2.35 12.88 0.48
C ALA A 93 1.63 14.06 -0.19
N ARG A 94 0.38 14.34 0.17
CA ARG A 94 -0.38 15.49 -0.36
C ARG A 94 0.25 16.82 0.03
N HIS A 95 0.69 16.95 1.27
CA HIS A 95 1.38 18.16 1.73
C HIS A 95 2.68 18.40 0.94
N ARG A 96 3.48 17.35 0.70
CA ARG A 96 4.70 17.46 -0.11
C ARG A 96 4.39 17.80 -1.58
N TYR A 97 3.34 17.23 -2.14
CA TYR A 97 2.86 17.56 -3.48
C TYR A 97 2.48 19.04 -3.61
N GLN A 98 1.76 19.59 -2.63
CA GLN A 98 1.38 21.02 -2.60
C GLN A 98 2.58 21.97 -2.54
N MET A 99 3.70 21.54 -1.94
CA MET A 99 4.94 22.33 -1.92
C MET A 99 5.66 22.38 -3.27
N LEU A 100 5.22 21.59 -4.26
CA LEU A 100 5.77 21.63 -5.61
C LEU A 100 5.11 22.70 -6.48
N GLU A 101 3.98 23.27 -6.07
CA GLU A 101 3.28 24.38 -6.75
C GLU A 101 4.12 25.68 -6.81
#